data_AF-D8IPJ0-F1
#
_entry.id   AF-D8IPJ0-F1
#
_cell.length_a   1.000
_cell.length_b   1.000
_cell.length_c   1.000
_cell.angle_alpha   90.00
_cell.angle_beta   90.00
_cell.angle_gamma   90.00
#
_symmetry.space_group_name_H-M   'P 1'
#
loop_
_entity.id
_entity.type
_entity.pdbx_description
1 polymer ?
#
loop_
_entity_poly.entity_id
_entity_poly.type
_entity_poly.pdbx_seq_one_letter_code
_entity_poly.pdbx_strand_id
1 'polypeptide(L)'
;MATLTADQQQWMTTALRSAPHAEEPPILCAWLESAADPERLVRSVTRFLIGPGVEDRQIYWRYYDPRVLALTLQLFSDEQTRALLGPVTQWRFPWSGHWWSVTGPGEEVDVLGGSRPAWPDASQWHSLAHCDVLDRVLRQLPEKLAACTPPEILLYLRRGDSALMRARKVLKLTDPGELTEYALHCLRYGSAFLDHPPLHGAWPALASGELSWNALLQRLGPDDYRQMDAVRHLISPTTGAAR
;
A
#
# COMPACT_ATOMS: atom_id res chain seq x y z
N MET A 1 -23.06 -23.96 7.94
CA MET A 1 -21.89 -23.05 8.09
C MET A 1 -22.02 -22.37 9.44
N ALA A 2 -21.03 -22.51 10.32
CA ALA A 2 -21.09 -21.88 11.64
C ALA A 2 -20.71 -20.39 11.49
N THR A 3 -21.70 -19.51 11.69
CA THR A 3 -21.51 -18.05 11.70
C THR A 3 -20.94 -17.64 13.06
N LEU A 4 -19.93 -16.76 13.08
CA LEU A 4 -19.42 -16.18 14.32
C LEU A 4 -20.55 -15.46 15.05
N THR A 5 -20.66 -15.69 16.36
CA THR A 5 -21.62 -14.97 17.22
C THR A 5 -21.24 -13.49 17.31
N ALA A 6 -22.19 -12.61 17.69
CA ALA A 6 -21.93 -11.18 17.84
C ALA A 6 -20.76 -10.89 18.82
N ASP A 7 -20.65 -11.67 19.90
CA ASP A 7 -19.55 -11.55 20.86
C ASP A 7 -18.20 -11.98 20.28
N GLN A 8 -18.19 -13.02 19.44
CA GLN A 8 -16.98 -13.44 18.72
C GLN A 8 -16.55 -12.39 17.69
N GLN A 9 -17.51 -11.76 17.01
CA GLN A 9 -17.25 -10.65 16.10
C GLN A 9 -16.68 -9.43 16.85
N GLN A 10 -17.23 -9.09 18.01
CA GLN A 10 -16.77 -8.00 18.88
C GLN A 10 -15.36 -8.25 19.43
N TRP A 11 -15.09 -9.46 19.91
CA TRP A 11 -13.78 -9.88 20.42
C TRP A 11 -12.75 -9.87 19.28
N MET A 12 -13.07 -10.45 18.12
CA MET A 12 -12.18 -10.43 16.96
C MET A 12 -11.91 -9.01 16.46
N THR A 13 -12.92 -8.13 16.46
CA THR A 13 -12.76 -6.72 16.11
C THR A 13 -11.81 -6.01 17.07
N THR A 14 -11.90 -6.31 18.37
CA THR A 14 -11.01 -5.77 19.40
C THR A 14 -9.59 -6.31 19.24
N ALA A 15 -9.41 -7.62 19.05
CA ALA A 15 -8.12 -8.26 18.82
C ALA A 15 -7.42 -7.76 17.55
N LEU A 16 -8.19 -7.47 16.49
CA LEU A 16 -7.70 -6.87 15.25
C LEU A 16 -7.25 -5.41 15.39
N ARG A 17 -7.98 -4.61 16.17
CA ARG A 17 -7.56 -3.25 16.53
C ARG A 17 -6.29 -3.24 17.38
N SER A 18 -6.05 -4.35 18.07
CA SER A 18 -4.89 -4.59 18.93
C SER A 18 -3.72 -5.24 18.19
N ALA A 19 -3.80 -5.42 16.86
CA ALA A 19 -2.83 -6.21 16.10
C ALA A 19 -1.39 -5.67 16.25
N PRO A 20 -0.37 -6.57 16.27
CA PRO A 20 0.90 -6.33 16.93
C PRO A 20 1.83 -5.36 16.18
N HIS A 21 2.98 -5.10 16.81
CA HIS A 21 4.10 -4.33 16.27
C HIS A 21 4.41 -4.65 14.79
N ALA A 22 5.01 -3.68 14.08
CA ALA A 22 5.26 -3.69 12.63
C ALA A 22 5.96 -4.95 12.06
N GLU A 23 6.54 -5.79 12.90
CA GLU A 23 7.31 -6.99 12.55
C GLU A 23 6.50 -8.30 12.56
N GLU A 24 5.31 -8.35 13.16
CA GLU A 24 4.50 -9.57 13.22
C GLU A 24 3.29 -9.52 12.27
N PRO A 25 2.97 -10.64 11.57
CA PRO A 25 1.75 -10.74 10.78
C PRO A 25 0.51 -10.55 11.66
N PRO A 26 -0.56 -9.90 11.16
CA PRO A 26 -1.79 -9.82 11.93
C PRO A 26 -2.36 -11.23 12.16
N ILE A 27 -2.79 -11.50 13.40
CA ILE A 27 -3.38 -12.79 13.82
C ILE A 27 -4.59 -13.15 12.94
N LEU A 28 -5.31 -12.14 12.44
CA LEU A 28 -6.36 -12.31 11.45
C LEU A 28 -6.18 -11.34 10.29
N CYS A 29 -6.15 -11.89 9.08
CA CYS A 29 -5.88 -11.14 7.86
C CYS A 29 -7.16 -10.76 7.09
N ALA A 30 -8.17 -11.64 7.07
CA ALA A 30 -9.39 -11.40 6.30
C ALA A 30 -10.59 -12.25 6.77
N TRP A 31 -11.79 -11.83 6.36
CA TRP A 31 -13.01 -12.64 6.30
C TRP A 31 -13.38 -12.89 4.85
N LEU A 32 -13.57 -14.16 4.51
CA LEU A 32 -13.91 -14.59 3.16
C LEU A 32 -15.33 -15.14 3.15
N GLU A 33 -16.15 -14.58 2.27
CA GLU A 33 -17.48 -15.11 1.95
C GLU A 33 -17.37 -15.88 0.63
N SER A 34 -17.88 -17.11 0.59
CA SER A 34 -17.86 -17.97 -0.60
C SER A 34 -18.92 -19.05 -0.50
N ALA A 35 -19.46 -19.45 -1.65
CA ALA A 35 -20.32 -20.64 -1.79
C ALA A 35 -19.52 -21.92 -2.04
N ALA A 36 -18.21 -21.83 -2.29
CA ALA A 36 -17.34 -22.98 -2.47
C ALA A 36 -17.17 -23.75 -1.15
N ASP A 37 -16.90 -25.04 -1.26
CA ASP A 37 -16.52 -25.85 -0.12
C ASP A 37 -15.14 -25.40 0.45
N PRO A 38 -14.86 -25.67 1.74
CA PRO A 38 -13.64 -25.21 2.39
C PRO A 38 -12.34 -25.68 1.70
N GLU A 39 -12.30 -26.89 1.15
CA GLU A 39 -11.10 -27.41 0.49
C GLU A 39 -10.80 -26.64 -0.79
N ARG A 40 -11.84 -26.34 -1.58
CA ARG A 40 -11.72 -25.51 -2.77
C ARG A 40 -11.25 -24.09 -2.43
N LEU A 41 -11.80 -23.50 -1.36
CA LEU A 41 -11.37 -22.18 -0.90
C LEU A 41 -9.90 -22.18 -0.47
N VAL A 42 -9.46 -23.20 0.29
CA VAL A 42 -8.05 -23.35 0.69
C VAL A 42 -7.14 -23.48 -0.53
N ARG A 43 -7.49 -24.33 -1.50
CA ARG A 43 -6.71 -24.45 -2.75
C ARG A 43 -6.61 -23.13 -3.49
N SER A 44 -7.72 -22.41 -3.64
CA SER A 44 -7.72 -21.12 -4.33
C SER A 44 -6.85 -20.07 -3.62
N VAL A 45 -6.93 -19.98 -2.29
CA VAL A 45 -6.14 -19.01 -1.51
C VAL A 45 -4.65 -19.38 -1.47
N THR A 46 -4.33 -20.68 -1.46
CA THR A 46 -2.93 -21.12 -1.36
C THR A 46 -2.20 -21.13 -2.71
N ARG A 47 -2.92 -21.12 -3.83
CA ARG A 47 -2.38 -21.23 -5.20
C ARG A 47 -1.32 -20.18 -5.54
N PHE A 48 -1.43 -18.96 -5.00
CA PHE A 48 -0.53 -17.85 -5.30
C PHE A 48 0.43 -17.54 -4.15
N LEU A 49 0.57 -18.42 -3.16
CA LEU A 49 1.51 -18.20 -2.06
C LEU A 49 2.94 -18.47 -2.47
N ILE A 50 3.18 -19.42 -3.38
CA ILE A 50 4.52 -19.81 -3.82
C ILE A 50 4.56 -19.81 -5.34
N GLY A 51 5.49 -19.05 -5.93
CA GLY A 51 5.62 -18.98 -7.38
C GLY A 51 6.62 -17.93 -7.84
N PRO A 52 6.50 -17.44 -9.08
CA PRO A 52 7.48 -16.55 -9.70
C PRO A 52 7.48 -15.16 -9.07
N GLY A 53 8.67 -14.69 -8.69
CA GLY A 53 8.95 -13.31 -8.31
C GLY A 53 9.77 -12.59 -9.38
N VAL A 54 10.50 -11.55 -8.96
CA VAL A 54 11.43 -10.80 -9.82
C VAL A 54 12.60 -11.70 -10.23
N GLU A 55 13.03 -11.61 -11.49
CA GLU A 55 14.17 -12.38 -12.03
C GLU A 55 14.02 -13.90 -11.86
N ASP A 56 12.79 -14.43 -12.01
CA ASP A 56 12.45 -15.85 -11.88
C ASP A 56 12.81 -16.47 -10.51
N ARG A 57 13.06 -15.64 -9.50
CA ARG A 57 13.27 -16.13 -8.13
C ARG A 57 11.95 -16.59 -7.56
N GLN A 58 11.95 -17.78 -6.97
CA GLN A 58 10.79 -18.26 -6.23
C GLN A 58 10.57 -17.42 -4.98
N ILE A 59 9.33 -17.00 -4.75
CA ILE A 59 8.97 -16.16 -3.61
C ILE A 59 7.82 -16.76 -2.82
N TYR A 60 7.73 -16.37 -1.55
CA TYR A 60 6.53 -16.54 -0.74
C TYR A 60 5.72 -15.24 -0.74
N TRP A 61 4.67 -15.17 -1.55
CA TRP A 61 3.85 -13.96 -1.69
C TRP A 61 2.72 -13.93 -0.67
N ARG A 62 2.93 -13.14 0.38
CA ARG A 62 1.96 -12.91 1.46
C ARG A 62 0.81 -11.98 1.06
N TYR A 63 0.18 -12.22 -0.09
CA TYR A 63 -0.87 -11.34 -0.61
C TYR A 63 -2.09 -11.24 0.31
N TYR A 64 -2.29 -12.22 1.19
CA TYR A 64 -3.35 -12.21 2.20
C TYR A 64 -3.08 -11.18 3.31
N ASP A 65 -1.85 -10.71 3.51
CA ASP A 65 -1.54 -9.66 4.47
C ASP A 65 -2.26 -8.37 4.06
N PRO A 66 -3.08 -7.74 4.93
CA PRO A 66 -3.87 -6.57 4.59
C PRO A 66 -3.09 -5.43 3.94
N ARG A 67 -1.82 -5.24 4.33
CA ARG A 67 -0.94 -4.20 3.77
C ARG A 67 -0.56 -4.50 2.32
N VAL A 68 -0.23 -5.76 2.06
CA VAL A 68 0.15 -6.26 0.74
C VAL A 68 -1.08 -6.31 -0.16
N LEU A 69 -2.22 -6.78 0.36
CA LEU A 69 -3.47 -6.87 -0.37
C LEU A 69 -3.97 -5.49 -0.82
N ALA A 70 -3.96 -4.50 0.08
CA ALA A 70 -4.38 -3.14 -0.24
C ALA A 70 -3.60 -2.55 -1.43
N LEU A 71 -2.27 -2.72 -1.43
CA LEU A 71 -1.43 -2.27 -2.55
C LEU A 71 -1.64 -3.13 -3.80
N THR A 72 -1.72 -4.44 -3.65
CA THR A 72 -1.98 -5.38 -4.77
C THR A 72 -3.22 -4.98 -5.54
N LEU A 73 -4.33 -4.71 -4.85
CA LEU A 73 -5.60 -4.33 -5.46
C LEU A 73 -5.59 -2.94 -6.14
N GLN A 74 -4.61 -2.09 -5.82
CA GLN A 74 -4.41 -0.83 -6.55
C GLN A 74 -3.56 -1.00 -7.82
N LEU A 75 -2.75 -2.07 -7.87
CA LEU A 75 -1.83 -2.33 -8.97
C LEU A 75 -2.43 -3.27 -10.02
N PHE A 76 -3.30 -4.17 -9.59
CA PHE A 76 -3.86 -5.23 -10.42
C PHE A 76 -4.90 -4.72 -11.39
N SER A 77 -4.94 -5.32 -12.58
CA SER A 77 -6.09 -5.20 -13.47
C SER A 77 -7.31 -5.91 -12.87
N ASP A 78 -8.49 -5.65 -13.43
CA ASP A 78 -9.71 -6.37 -13.06
C ASP A 78 -9.57 -7.89 -13.27
N GLU A 79 -8.88 -8.29 -14.33
CA GLU A 79 -8.60 -9.69 -14.64
C GLU A 79 -7.69 -10.35 -13.61
N GLN A 80 -6.57 -9.69 -13.25
CA GLN A 80 -5.67 -10.17 -12.20
C GLN A 80 -6.39 -10.23 -10.84
N THR A 81 -7.22 -9.23 -10.52
CA THR A 81 -7.99 -9.19 -9.27
C THR A 81 -9.01 -10.33 -9.21
N ARG A 82 -9.76 -10.56 -10.29
CA ARG A 82 -10.71 -11.68 -10.36
C ARG A 82 -10.00 -13.03 -10.23
N ALA A 83 -8.85 -13.19 -10.90
CA ALA A 83 -8.05 -14.40 -10.80
C ALA A 83 -7.48 -14.63 -9.38
N LEU A 84 -7.09 -13.55 -8.68
CA LEU A 84 -6.59 -13.61 -7.30
C LEU A 84 -7.68 -14.02 -6.30
N LEU A 85 -8.87 -13.44 -6.44
CA LEU A 85 -9.99 -13.64 -5.51
C LEU A 85 -10.71 -14.97 -5.73
N GLY A 86 -10.76 -15.47 -6.97
CA GLY A 86 -11.33 -16.78 -7.30
C GLY A 86 -12.75 -16.97 -6.73
N PRO A 87 -13.05 -18.08 -6.03
CA PRO A 87 -14.40 -18.40 -5.59
C PRO A 87 -14.93 -17.49 -4.47
N VAL A 88 -14.16 -16.51 -4.01
CA VAL A 88 -14.59 -15.55 -2.98
C VAL A 88 -15.60 -14.57 -3.58
N THR A 89 -16.76 -14.41 -2.94
CA THR A 89 -17.77 -13.38 -3.30
C THR A 89 -17.52 -12.06 -2.58
N GLN A 90 -17.04 -12.12 -1.33
CA GLN A 90 -16.61 -10.95 -0.55
C GLN A 90 -15.32 -11.24 0.21
N TRP A 91 -14.31 -10.41 -0.02
CA TRP A 91 -13.07 -10.41 0.74
C TRP A 91 -13.04 -9.16 1.63
N ARG A 92 -13.17 -9.34 2.94
CA ARG A 92 -13.15 -8.25 3.92
C ARG A 92 -11.85 -8.29 4.72
N PHE A 93 -11.19 -7.15 4.90
CA PHE A 93 -9.93 -7.11 5.64
C PHE A 93 -9.75 -5.79 6.41
N PRO A 94 -9.11 -5.82 7.59
CA PRO A 94 -8.80 -4.62 8.35
C PRO A 94 -7.47 -4.02 7.91
N TRP A 95 -7.47 -2.75 7.51
CA TRP A 95 -6.24 -2.04 7.16
C TRP A 95 -6.38 -0.53 7.35
N SER A 96 -5.32 0.11 7.87
CA SER A 96 -5.25 1.56 8.11
C SER A 96 -6.43 2.14 8.91
N GLY A 97 -6.96 1.38 9.87
CA GLY A 97 -8.09 1.82 10.72
C GLY A 97 -9.48 1.57 10.15
N HIS A 98 -9.60 0.99 8.94
CA HIS A 98 -10.87 0.71 8.29
C HIS A 98 -11.07 -0.77 7.99
N TRP A 99 -12.33 -1.16 7.87
CA TRP A 99 -12.73 -2.43 7.27
C TRP A 99 -12.97 -2.23 5.78
N TRP A 100 -12.13 -2.86 4.97
CA TRP A 100 -12.25 -2.87 3.53
C TRP A 100 -13.08 -4.07 3.10
N SER A 101 -13.82 -3.92 2.01
CA SER A 101 -14.61 -4.99 1.40
C SER A 101 -14.38 -4.96 -0.10
N VAL A 102 -14.03 -6.10 -0.67
CA VAL A 102 -13.79 -6.26 -2.11
C VAL A 102 -14.70 -7.35 -2.60
N THR A 103 -15.49 -7.04 -3.62
CA THR A 103 -16.34 -8.02 -4.29
C THR A 103 -15.48 -8.88 -5.21
N GLY A 104 -15.47 -10.18 -4.96
CA GLY A 104 -14.82 -11.15 -5.83
C GLY A 104 -15.82 -11.78 -6.82
N PRO A 105 -15.33 -12.61 -7.75
CA PRO A 105 -16.19 -13.18 -8.79
C PRO A 105 -17.11 -14.29 -8.26
N GLY A 106 -16.84 -14.88 -7.10
CA GLY A 106 -17.65 -15.97 -6.55
C GLY A 106 -17.46 -17.32 -7.24
N GLU A 107 -16.60 -17.37 -8.25
CA GLU A 107 -16.24 -18.56 -9.01
C GLU A 107 -14.75 -18.52 -9.36
N GLU A 108 -14.12 -19.68 -9.48
CA GLU A 108 -12.76 -19.73 -9.99
C GLU A 108 -12.75 -19.32 -11.46
N VAL A 109 -12.03 -18.24 -11.77
CA VAL A 109 -11.79 -17.85 -13.14
C VAL A 109 -10.65 -18.72 -13.66
N ASP A 110 -10.98 -19.73 -14.45
CA ASP A 110 -9.99 -20.61 -15.08
C ASP A 110 -9.39 -19.91 -16.30
N VAL A 111 -8.17 -19.39 -16.15
CA VAL A 111 -7.46 -18.67 -17.21
C VAL A 111 -6.66 -19.67 -18.08
N LEU A 112 -7.24 -20.81 -18.44
CA LEU A 112 -6.68 -21.77 -19.41
C LEU A 112 -6.85 -21.23 -20.85
N GLY A 113 -6.25 -20.07 -21.11
CA GLY A 113 -6.28 -19.38 -22.40
C GLY A 113 -5.06 -18.50 -22.68
N GLY A 114 -3.97 -18.64 -21.92
CA GLY A 114 -2.68 -17.99 -22.22
C GLY A 114 -2.42 -16.63 -21.54
N SER A 115 -3.32 -16.13 -20.69
CA SER A 115 -3.09 -14.90 -19.93
C SER A 115 -2.36 -15.16 -18.61
N ARG A 116 -1.46 -14.24 -18.25
CA ARG A 116 -0.63 -14.32 -17.04
C ARG A 116 -1.56 -14.54 -15.82
N PRO A 117 -1.25 -15.53 -14.95
CA PRO A 117 -2.04 -15.77 -13.74
C PRO A 117 -2.09 -14.52 -12.87
N ALA A 118 -2.80 -14.56 -11.74
CA ALA A 118 -2.84 -13.49 -10.72
C ALA A 118 -1.46 -13.12 -10.09
N TRP A 119 -0.35 -13.45 -10.75
CA TRP A 119 1.00 -13.03 -10.41
C TRP A 119 1.25 -11.59 -10.87
N PRO A 120 1.89 -10.77 -10.03
CA PRO A 120 2.38 -9.46 -10.40
C PRO A 120 3.39 -9.51 -11.57
N ASP A 121 3.37 -8.50 -12.43
CA ASP A 121 4.44 -8.25 -13.39
C ASP A 121 5.67 -7.60 -12.74
N ALA A 122 6.74 -7.36 -13.50
CA ALA A 122 7.98 -6.77 -12.98
C ALA A 122 7.79 -5.37 -12.36
N SER A 123 6.93 -4.53 -12.94
CA SER A 123 6.64 -3.21 -12.41
C SER A 123 5.84 -3.31 -11.11
N GLN A 124 4.83 -4.17 -11.08
CA GLN A 124 4.00 -4.41 -9.90
C GLN A 124 4.83 -5.01 -8.77
N TRP A 125 5.77 -5.91 -9.06
CA TRP A 125 6.71 -6.43 -8.06
C TRP A 125 7.59 -5.36 -7.43
N HIS A 126 8.07 -4.40 -8.23
CA HIS A 126 8.84 -3.29 -7.69
C HIS A 126 8.01 -2.43 -6.72
N SER A 127 6.74 -2.17 -7.03
CA SER A 127 5.83 -1.49 -6.11
C SER A 127 5.54 -2.33 -4.86
N LEU A 128 5.28 -3.64 -5.00
CA LEU A 128 5.01 -4.52 -3.86
C LEU A 128 6.21 -4.67 -2.92
N ALA A 129 7.44 -4.58 -3.43
CA ALA A 129 8.65 -4.55 -2.61
C ALA A 129 8.73 -3.32 -1.68
N HIS A 130 7.90 -2.29 -1.91
CA HIS A 130 7.81 -1.11 -1.06
C HIS A 130 6.80 -1.22 0.07
N CYS A 131 6.03 -2.32 0.16
CA CYS A 131 4.90 -2.43 1.07
C CYS A 131 5.26 -2.09 2.53
N ASP A 132 6.40 -2.59 3.03
CA ASP A 132 6.84 -2.32 4.40
C ASP A 132 7.21 -0.85 4.64
N VAL A 133 7.90 -0.22 3.68
CA VAL A 133 8.26 1.20 3.75
C VAL A 133 6.99 2.05 3.68
N LEU A 134 6.05 1.69 2.80
CA LEU A 134 4.80 2.40 2.62
C LEU A 134 3.91 2.30 3.86
N ASP A 135 3.84 1.13 4.51
CA ASP A 135 3.15 0.96 5.79
C ASP A 135 3.78 1.84 6.89
N ARG A 136 5.12 1.91 6.98
CA ARG A 136 5.82 2.81 7.91
C ARG A 136 5.50 4.28 7.66
N VAL A 137 5.45 4.69 6.38
CA VAL A 137 5.08 6.06 5.98
C VAL A 137 3.65 6.36 6.42
N LEU A 138 2.69 5.48 6.14
CA LEU A 138 1.28 5.68 6.49
C LEU A 138 1.10 5.77 8.02
N ARG A 139 1.76 4.90 8.80
CA ARG A 139 1.71 4.97 10.28
C ARG A 139 2.23 6.29 10.85
N GLN A 140 3.09 7.00 10.13
CA GLN A 140 3.64 8.30 10.53
C GLN A 140 2.79 9.50 10.06
N LEU A 141 1.63 9.25 9.44
CA LEU A 141 0.60 10.25 9.14
C LEU A 141 -0.63 10.21 10.09
N PRO A 142 -0.52 9.78 11.37
CA PRO A 142 -1.64 9.22 12.13
C PRO A 142 -2.77 10.22 12.41
N GLU A 143 -2.47 11.49 12.64
CA GLU A 143 -3.51 12.52 12.89
C GLU A 143 -4.43 12.72 11.67
N LYS A 144 -3.95 12.40 10.46
CA LYS A 144 -4.75 12.53 9.24
C LYS A 144 -5.49 11.25 8.90
N LEU A 145 -4.82 10.10 8.97
CA LEU A 145 -5.41 8.84 8.48
C LEU A 145 -6.63 8.40 9.29
N ALA A 146 -6.65 8.65 10.61
CA ALA A 146 -7.81 8.32 11.43
C ALA A 146 -9.08 9.11 11.07
N ALA A 147 -8.90 10.30 10.47
CA ALA A 147 -9.99 11.15 9.98
C ALA A 147 -10.23 10.99 8.47
N CYS A 148 -9.35 10.29 7.75
CA CYS A 148 -9.46 10.09 6.32
C CYS A 148 -10.56 9.08 5.98
N THR A 149 -11.21 9.33 4.86
CA THR A 149 -12.09 8.38 4.19
C THR A 149 -11.27 7.32 3.44
N PRO A 150 -11.83 6.12 3.16
CA PRO A 150 -11.14 5.09 2.39
C PRO A 150 -10.57 5.59 1.03
N PRO A 151 -11.28 6.39 0.20
CA PRO A 151 -10.71 6.93 -1.02
C PRO A 151 -9.46 7.79 -0.82
N GLU A 152 -9.40 8.57 0.26
CA GLU A 152 -8.23 9.39 0.61
C GLU A 152 -7.04 8.52 1.01
N ILE A 153 -7.26 7.45 1.76
CA ILE A 153 -6.21 6.49 2.13
C ILE A 153 -5.62 5.84 0.88
N LEU A 154 -6.46 5.41 -0.06
CA LEU A 154 -5.97 4.87 -1.35
C LEU A 154 -5.19 5.91 -2.15
N LEU A 155 -5.59 7.18 -2.09
CA LEU A 155 -4.83 8.26 -2.73
C LEU A 155 -3.45 8.44 -2.08
N TYR A 156 -3.36 8.40 -0.75
CA TYR A 156 -2.07 8.41 -0.04
C TYR A 156 -1.20 7.21 -0.40
N LEU A 157 -1.79 6.02 -0.49
CA LEU A 157 -1.10 4.79 -0.90
C LEU A 157 -0.48 4.94 -2.30
N ARG A 158 -1.27 5.39 -3.29
CA ARG A 158 -0.78 5.58 -4.67
C ARG A 158 0.30 6.65 -4.77
N ARG A 159 0.14 7.77 -4.05
CA ARG A 159 1.13 8.86 -4.03
C ARG A 159 2.42 8.41 -3.34
N GLY A 160 2.31 7.64 -2.26
CA GLY A 160 3.44 7.09 -1.53
C GLY A 160 4.24 6.10 -2.38
N ASP A 161 3.57 5.16 -3.05
CA ASP A 161 4.24 4.24 -3.99
C ASP A 161 4.93 4.99 -5.13
N SER A 162 4.26 5.98 -5.73
CA SER A 162 4.85 6.83 -6.77
C SER A 162 6.10 7.56 -6.29
N ALA A 163 6.09 8.07 -5.05
CA ALA A 163 7.25 8.71 -4.44
C ALA A 163 8.39 7.70 -4.25
N LEU A 164 8.11 6.52 -3.71
CA LEU A 164 9.13 5.47 -3.48
C LEU A 164 9.73 4.96 -4.80
N MET A 165 8.91 4.80 -5.84
CA MET A 165 9.36 4.47 -7.18
C MET A 165 10.32 5.52 -7.74
N ARG A 166 10.00 6.81 -7.59
CA ARG A 166 10.92 7.90 -7.97
C ARG A 166 12.20 7.89 -7.15
N ALA A 167 12.09 7.72 -5.83
CA ALA A 167 13.24 7.71 -4.92
C ALA A 167 14.25 6.62 -5.31
N ARG A 168 13.78 5.40 -5.60
CA ARG A 168 14.66 4.31 -6.04
C ARG A 168 15.17 4.47 -7.47
N LYS A 169 14.28 4.78 -8.43
CA LYS A 169 14.65 4.77 -9.85
C LYS A 169 15.47 5.99 -10.25
N VAL A 170 15.13 7.16 -9.73
CA VAL A 170 15.73 8.44 -10.12
C VAL A 170 16.77 8.88 -9.09
N LEU A 171 16.42 8.89 -7.80
CA LEU A 171 17.32 9.40 -6.76
C LEU A 171 18.28 8.33 -6.20
N LYS A 172 18.13 7.07 -6.63
CA LYS A 172 18.95 5.91 -6.22
C LYS A 172 19.02 5.69 -4.70
N LEU A 173 18.01 6.16 -3.96
CA LEU A 173 17.91 5.93 -2.53
C LEU A 173 17.63 4.44 -2.27
N THR A 174 18.43 3.82 -1.39
CA THR A 174 18.30 2.41 -1.00
C THR A 174 18.01 2.22 0.49
N ASP A 175 18.37 3.20 1.32
CA ASP A 175 18.13 3.12 2.76
C ASP A 175 16.63 3.23 3.09
N PRO A 176 16.05 2.28 3.85
CA PRO A 176 14.63 2.32 4.20
C PRO A 176 14.22 3.55 5.02
N GLY A 177 15.12 4.13 5.81
CA GLY A 177 14.86 5.36 6.58
C GLY A 177 14.77 6.57 5.65
N GLU A 178 15.75 6.75 4.76
CA GLU A 178 15.74 7.83 3.75
C GLU A 178 14.53 7.73 2.82
N LEU A 179 14.19 6.51 2.37
CA LEU A 179 12.99 6.26 1.57
C LEU A 179 11.70 6.66 2.32
N THR A 180 11.63 6.33 3.61
CA THR A 180 10.50 6.69 4.48
C THR A 180 10.38 8.21 4.61
N GLU A 181 11.49 8.89 4.92
CA GLU A 181 11.52 10.34 5.08
C GLU A 181 11.17 11.07 3.77
N TYR A 182 11.73 10.64 2.65
CA TYR A 182 11.43 11.22 1.34
C TYR A 182 9.93 11.09 1.01
N ALA A 183 9.37 9.88 1.16
CA ALA A 183 7.95 9.65 0.89
C ALA A 183 7.05 10.47 1.83
N LEU A 184 7.42 10.61 3.12
CA LEU A 184 6.71 11.47 4.06
C LEU A 184 6.71 12.94 3.64
N HIS A 185 7.85 13.48 3.21
CA HIS A 185 7.92 14.85 2.70
C HIS A 185 7.06 15.04 1.46
N CYS A 186 7.11 14.11 0.50
CA CYS A 186 6.24 14.13 -0.68
C CYS A 186 4.76 14.08 -0.32
N LEU A 187 4.35 13.23 0.62
CA LEU A 187 2.95 13.10 1.02
C LEU A 187 2.46 14.29 1.85
N ARG A 188 3.35 14.91 2.64
CA ARG A 188 3.01 16.04 3.49
C ARG A 188 2.93 17.34 2.69
N TYR A 189 3.91 17.61 1.83
CA TYR A 189 4.09 18.91 1.20
C TYR A 189 3.84 18.90 -0.32
N GLY A 190 3.85 17.73 -0.97
CA GLY A 190 3.60 17.63 -2.41
C GLY A 190 4.58 18.43 -3.25
N SER A 191 4.07 19.19 -4.21
CA SER A 191 4.87 20.06 -5.08
C SER A 191 5.61 21.15 -4.31
N ALA A 192 5.08 21.62 -3.18
CA ALA A 192 5.75 22.63 -2.36
C ALA A 192 7.12 22.14 -1.85
N PHE A 193 7.31 20.83 -1.70
CA PHE A 193 8.61 20.25 -1.38
C PHE A 193 9.43 19.95 -2.65
N LEU A 194 8.83 19.34 -3.67
CA LEU A 194 9.57 18.93 -4.88
C LEU A 194 10.14 20.13 -5.65
N ASP A 195 9.40 21.22 -5.69
CA ASP A 195 9.71 22.45 -6.44
C ASP A 195 10.25 23.56 -5.50
N HIS A 196 10.69 23.20 -4.29
CA HIS A 196 11.19 24.18 -3.34
C HIS A 196 12.53 24.77 -3.82
N PRO A 197 12.70 26.10 -3.90
CA PRO A 197 13.87 26.71 -4.54
C PRO A 197 15.25 26.23 -4.04
N PRO A 198 15.50 26.03 -2.73
CA PRO A 198 16.74 25.44 -2.21
C PRO A 198 17.08 24.04 -2.76
N LEU A 199 16.09 23.29 -3.24
CA LEU A 199 16.24 21.90 -3.67
C LEU A 199 16.45 21.73 -5.17
N HIS A 200 16.13 22.75 -5.99
CA HIS A 200 16.23 22.65 -7.46
C HIS A 200 17.62 22.18 -7.94
N GLY A 201 18.70 22.73 -7.38
CA GLY A 201 20.07 22.29 -7.68
C GLY A 201 20.54 21.07 -6.89
N ALA A 202 19.81 20.66 -5.84
CA ALA A 202 20.18 19.54 -4.98
C ALA A 202 19.69 18.19 -5.53
N TRP A 203 18.55 18.15 -6.22
CA TRP A 203 18.01 16.90 -6.78
C TRP A 203 18.95 16.19 -7.75
N PRO A 204 19.59 16.88 -8.73
CA PRO A 204 20.53 16.21 -9.62
C PRO A 204 21.78 15.69 -8.91
N ALA A 205 22.30 16.45 -7.94
CA ALA A 205 23.46 16.05 -7.15
C ALA A 205 23.17 14.85 -6.22
N LEU A 206 21.95 14.76 -5.68
CA LEU A 206 21.50 13.56 -4.98
C LEU A 206 21.40 12.36 -5.93
N ALA A 207 20.81 12.56 -7.12
CA ALA A 207 20.65 11.50 -8.12
C ALA A 207 21.99 10.97 -8.67
N SER A 208 23.03 11.80 -8.74
CA SER A 208 24.38 11.38 -9.12
C SER A 208 25.20 10.80 -7.96
N GLY A 209 24.70 10.88 -6.72
CA GLY A 209 25.40 10.43 -5.51
C GLY A 209 26.45 11.41 -4.97
N GLU A 210 26.52 12.63 -5.51
CA GLU A 210 27.40 13.71 -5.03
C GLU A 210 26.91 14.35 -3.72
N LEU A 211 25.61 14.23 -3.44
CA LEU A 211 24.97 14.75 -2.24
C LEU A 211 24.25 13.61 -1.51
N SER A 212 24.39 13.56 -0.18
CA SER A 212 23.60 12.63 0.64
C SER A 212 22.20 13.17 0.92
N TRP A 213 21.26 12.28 1.27
CA TRP A 213 19.91 12.68 1.67
C TRP A 213 19.91 13.69 2.84
N ASN A 214 20.73 13.43 3.87
CA ASN A 214 20.86 14.33 5.01
C ASN A 214 21.38 15.72 4.59
N ALA A 215 22.40 15.77 3.74
CA ALA A 215 22.93 17.03 3.23
C ALA A 215 21.92 17.80 2.35
N LEU A 216 21.02 17.09 1.66
CA LEU A 216 19.89 17.72 0.97
C LEU A 216 18.93 18.38 1.96
N LEU A 217 18.52 17.66 3.02
CA LEU A 217 17.60 18.20 4.02
C LEU A 217 18.20 19.36 4.82
N GLN A 218 19.52 19.38 5.05
CA GLN A 218 20.20 20.51 5.69
C GLN A 218 20.11 21.83 4.90
N ARG A 219 19.72 21.78 3.62
CA ARG A 219 19.43 22.98 2.82
C ARG A 219 18.09 23.62 3.16
N LEU A 220 17.24 22.92 3.91
CA LEU A 220 15.95 23.39 4.37
C LEU A 220 16.07 23.88 5.82
N GLY A 221 15.78 25.16 6.03
CA GLY A 221 15.63 25.74 7.35
C GLY A 221 14.19 25.64 7.87
N PRO A 222 13.95 26.00 9.15
CA PRO A 222 12.61 26.03 9.73
C PRO A 222 11.61 26.91 8.95
N ASP A 223 12.11 27.98 8.31
CA ASP A 223 11.28 28.87 7.48
C ASP A 223 10.75 28.20 6.22
N ASP A 224 11.54 27.32 5.60
CA ASP A 224 11.14 26.58 4.41
C ASP A 224 9.97 25.64 4.73
N TYR A 225 10.04 24.94 5.86
CA TYR A 225 8.95 24.08 6.32
C TYR A 225 7.67 24.88 6.60
N ARG A 226 7.78 26.06 7.21
CA ARG A 226 6.64 26.96 7.41
C ARG A 226 6.01 27.42 6.09
N GLN A 227 6.83 27.76 5.10
CA GLN A 227 6.35 28.14 3.77
C GLN A 227 5.65 26.97 3.07
N MET A 228 6.21 25.77 3.11
CA MET A 228 5.60 24.58 2.52
C MET A 228 4.27 24.23 3.17
N ASP A 229 4.15 24.35 4.51
CA ASP A 229 2.88 24.15 5.20
C ASP A 229 1.84 25.23 4.83
N ALA A 230 2.24 26.48 4.64
CA ALA A 230 1.33 27.54 4.20
C ALA A 230 0.77 27.28 2.78
N VAL A 231 1.61 26.85 1.83
CA VAL A 231 1.20 26.51 0.46
C VAL A 231 0.28 25.29 0.42
N ARG A 232 0.55 24.30 1.29
CA ARG A 232 -0.26 23.09 1.40
C ARG A 232 -1.73 23.37 1.73
N HIS A 233 -2.03 24.37 2.56
CA HIS A 233 -3.40 24.75 2.91
C HIS A 233 -4.18 25.36 1.75
N LEU A 234 -3.49 25.85 0.71
CA LEU A 234 -4.12 26.43 -0.48
C LEU A 234 -4.47 25.39 -1.55
N ILE A 235 -3.85 24.20 -1.51
CA ILE A 235 -3.97 23.15 -2.54
C ILE A 235 -4.82 21.95 -2.06
N SER A 236 -5.40 22.01 -0.86
CA SER A 236 -6.33 20.96 -0.42
C SER A 236 -7.55 20.94 -1.35
N PRO A 237 -7.94 19.78 -1.92
CA PRO A 237 -9.08 19.71 -2.80
C PRO A 237 -10.31 20.11 -1.98
N THR A 238 -11.03 21.10 -2.49
CA THR A 238 -12.41 21.35 -2.13
C THR A 238 -13.12 20.00 -2.12
N THR A 239 -13.73 19.65 -0.99
CA THR A 239 -14.74 18.60 -0.88
C THR A 239 -15.85 18.94 -1.87
N GLY A 240 -15.68 18.51 -3.12
CA GLY A 240 -16.72 18.42 -4.11
C GLY A 240 -17.60 17.24 -3.70
N ALA A 241 -18.64 17.53 -2.93
CA ALA A 241 -19.75 16.62 -2.75
C ALA A 241 -20.27 16.25 -4.15
N ALA A 242 -20.04 15.01 -4.56
CA ALA A 242 -20.69 14.40 -5.70
C ALA A 242 -21.61 13.29 -5.18
N ARG A 243 -22.85 13.39 -5.65
CA ARG A 243 -24.05 12.65 -5.29
C ARG A 243 -23.96 11.16 -5.55
#